data_AF-A0A382N313-F1
#
_entry.id   AF-A0A382N313-F1
#
_cell.length_a   1.000
_cell.length_b   1.000
_cell.length_c   1.000
_cell.angle_alpha   90.00
_cell.angle_beta   90.00
_cell.angle_gamma   90.00
#
_symmetry.space_group_name_H-M   'P 1'
#
loop_
_entity.id
_entity.type
_entity.pdbx_description
1 polymer ?
#
loop_
_entity_poly.entity_id
_entity_poly.type
_entity_poly.pdbx_seq_one_letter_code
_entity_poly.pdbx_strand_id
1 'polypeptide(L)'
;MNTSNNNAKYLCSFCKKPQTQVNRLIAGPDRVFICDICVNLCSDMLSNTNIKNKDLKKYSDENKSSISYPISIKSELDRSIIGQEIAKKILSVSVYNHYKRINTQNTQQSDITIEKSNIALIGPAGSGKTLLAQSLAKILDVPFAIVDATSLTEAGYVGEDVENILLR
;
A
#
# COMPACT_ATOMS: atom_id res chain seq x y z
N MET A 1 45.40 -21.04 24.74
CA MET A 1 45.69 -19.92 23.83
C MET A 1 44.37 -19.27 23.46
N ASN A 2 43.99 -18.18 24.14
CA ASN A 2 42.75 -17.45 23.90
C ASN A 2 42.95 -16.50 22.71
N THR A 3 42.25 -16.76 21.61
CA THR A 3 42.16 -15.84 20.46
C THR A 3 41.13 -14.76 20.78
N SER A 4 41.62 -13.59 21.20
CA SER A 4 40.80 -12.39 21.42
C SER A 4 40.29 -11.83 20.09
N ASN A 5 39.01 -12.09 19.79
CA ASN A 5 38.28 -11.54 18.66
C ASN A 5 38.17 -10.00 18.79
N ASN A 6 38.93 -9.28 17.96
CA ASN A 6 39.11 -7.82 17.99
C ASN A 6 37.96 -7.05 17.27
N ASN A 7 36.72 -7.57 17.34
CA ASN A 7 35.60 -7.13 16.49
C ASN A 7 34.62 -6.12 17.15
N ALA A 8 35.05 -5.41 18.21
CA ALA A 8 34.19 -4.46 18.93
C ALA A 8 34.82 -3.06 19.07
N LYS A 9 35.46 -2.53 18.02
CA LYS A 9 36.16 -1.22 18.12
C LYS A 9 35.27 0.02 17.96
N TYR A 10 34.11 -0.09 17.32
CA TYR A 10 33.26 1.06 17.02
C TYR A 10 31.80 0.79 17.40
N LEU A 11 31.27 1.63 18.28
CA LEU A 11 29.96 1.53 18.91
C LEU A 11 29.23 2.85 18.71
N CYS A 12 27.94 2.80 18.39
CA CYS A 12 27.09 3.98 18.33
C CYS A 12 26.98 4.63 19.72
N SER A 13 27.26 5.92 19.84
CA SER A 13 27.20 6.67 21.10
C SER A 13 25.76 6.85 21.62
N PHE A 14 24.75 6.63 20.78
CA PHE A 14 23.33 6.77 21.12
C PHE A 14 22.69 5.43 21.55
N CYS A 15 22.79 4.39 20.73
CA CYS A 15 22.15 3.09 21.00
C CYS A 15 23.11 2.00 21.48
N LYS A 16 24.42 2.28 21.57
CA LYS A 16 25.49 1.34 21.98
C LYS A 16 25.63 0.08 21.13
N LYS A 17 24.98 0.01 19.97
CA LYS A 17 25.15 -1.11 19.03
C LYS A 17 26.53 -1.07 18.36
N PRO A 18 27.18 -2.23 18.17
CA PRO A 18 28.44 -2.32 17.43
C PRO A 18 28.20 -2.14 15.93
N GLN A 19 29.25 -1.79 15.18
CA GLN A 19 29.21 -1.62 13.72
C GLN A 19 28.62 -2.83 12.97
N THR A 20 28.77 -4.06 13.50
CA THR A 20 28.24 -5.29 12.87
C THR A 20 26.71 -5.40 12.89
N GLN A 21 26.03 -4.64 13.74
CA GLN A 21 24.56 -4.67 13.89
C GLN A 21 23.84 -3.53 13.19
N VAL A 22 24.56 -2.68 12.45
CA VAL A 22 24.02 -1.50 11.79
C VAL A 22 24.53 -1.43 10.35
N ASN A 23 23.70 -0.96 9.42
CA ASN A 23 24.09 -0.94 8.01
C ASN A 23 25.16 0.14 7.74
N ARG A 24 25.06 1.27 8.46
CA ARG A 24 26.03 2.36 8.38
C ARG A 24 26.32 2.94 9.77
N LEU A 25 27.60 3.19 10.03
CA LEU A 25 28.08 3.89 11.21
C LEU A 25 28.89 5.11 10.77
N ILE A 26 28.42 6.31 11.11
CA ILE A 26 29.00 7.59 10.73
C ILE A 26 29.91 8.07 11.87
N ALA A 27 31.14 8.43 11.54
CA ALA A 27 32.11 8.97 12.49
C ALA A 27 32.00 10.51 12.54
N GLY A 28 31.90 11.05 13.76
CA GLY A 28 31.96 12.48 14.04
C GLY A 28 33.30 12.90 14.65
N PRO A 29 33.46 14.20 14.96
CA PRO A 29 34.57 14.68 15.77
C PRO A 29 34.58 14.02 17.16
N ASP A 30 35.75 14.00 17.81
CA ASP A 30 35.94 13.50 19.19
C ASP A 30 35.54 12.03 19.45
N ARG A 31 35.76 11.15 18.45
CA ARG A 31 35.47 9.69 18.55
C ARG A 31 34.00 9.39 18.86
N VAL A 32 33.09 10.28 18.47
CA VAL A 32 31.64 10.05 18.55
C VAL A 32 31.18 9.32 17.30
N PHE A 33 30.30 8.33 17.45
CA PHE A 33 29.73 7.58 16.33
C PHE A 33 28.21 7.57 16.39
N ILE A 34 27.56 7.71 15.24
CA ILE A 34 26.10 7.62 15.13
C ILE A 34 25.73 6.64 14.01
N CYS A 35 24.81 5.70 14.28
CA CYS A 35 24.33 4.78 13.26
C CYS A 35 23.14 5.35 12.49
N ASP A 36 22.90 4.80 11.30
CA ASP A 36 21.71 5.04 10.46
C ASP A 36 20.39 4.98 11.24
N ILE A 37 20.22 3.98 12.11
CA ILE A 37 19.01 3.82 12.94
C ILE A 37 18.81 5.04 13.85
N CYS A 38 19.88 5.52 14.49
CA CYS A 38 19.81 6.67 15.40
C CYS A 38 19.60 7.98 14.64
N VAL A 39 20.18 8.14 13.44
CA VAL A 39 19.92 9.31 12.57
C VAL A 39 18.44 9.37 12.21
N ASN A 40 17.84 8.24 11.80
CA ASN A 40 16.42 8.19 11.46
C ASN A 40 15.54 8.49 12.68
N LEU A 41 15.85 7.87 13.84
CA LEU A 41 15.11 8.12 15.08
C LEU A 41 15.17 9.59 15.51
N CYS A 42 16.35 10.22 15.44
CA CYS A 42 16.52 11.64 15.73
C CYS A 42 15.78 12.51 14.72
N SER A 43 15.82 12.18 13.43
CA SER A 43 15.04 12.85 12.38
C SER A 43 13.53 12.74 12.62
N ASP A 44 13.07 11.60 13.13
CA ASP A 44 11.67 11.40 13.51
C ASP A 44 11.26 12.24 14.72
N MET A 45 12.10 12.30 15.75
CA MET A 45 11.85 13.15 16.92
C MET A 45 11.84 14.64 16.55
N LEU A 46 12.74 15.07 15.65
CA LEU A 46 12.82 16.46 15.17
C LEU A 46 11.70 16.83 14.19
N SER A 47 11.24 15.89 13.37
CA SER A 47 10.07 16.10 12.52
C SER A 47 8.80 16.20 13.36
N ASN A 48 8.70 15.46 14.47
CA ASN A 48 7.57 15.50 15.39
C ASN A 48 7.44 16.80 16.20
N THR A 49 8.54 17.50 16.52
CA THR A 49 8.46 18.78 17.24
C THR A 49 7.99 19.95 16.38
N ASN A 50 8.11 19.85 15.05
CA ASN A 50 7.56 20.82 14.09
C ASN A 50 6.04 20.61 13.83
N ILE A 51 5.41 19.63 14.48
CA ILE A 51 3.98 19.29 14.36
C ILE A 51 3.16 20.00 15.47
N LYS A 52 3.29 21.32 15.59
CA LYS A 52 2.23 22.14 16.20
C LYS A 52 1.40 22.90 15.16
N ASN A 53 1.72 22.81 13.86
CA ASN A 53 1.07 23.61 12.81
C ASN A 53 0.65 22.85 11.54
N LYS A 54 0.59 21.52 11.54
CA LYS A 54 0.00 20.76 10.44
C LYS A 54 -0.67 19.51 10.96
N ASP A 55 -1.98 19.62 11.15
CA ASP A 55 -2.88 18.48 11.29
C ASP A 55 -2.56 17.40 10.23
N LEU A 56 -2.64 16.13 10.67
CA LEU A 56 -2.90 14.92 9.87
C LEU A 56 -1.74 14.06 9.31
N LYS A 57 -0.52 14.02 9.86
CA LYS A 57 0.44 12.96 9.45
C LYS A 57 1.28 12.37 10.59
N LYS A 58 0.88 11.18 11.06
CA LYS A 58 1.77 10.02 11.32
C LYS A 58 0.97 8.79 11.76
N TYR A 59 0.87 7.82 10.85
CA TYR A 59 0.84 6.38 11.16
C TYR A 59 1.59 5.72 10.01
N SER A 60 2.90 5.57 10.17
CA SER A 60 3.75 4.79 9.26
C SER A 60 4.18 3.52 9.98
N ASP A 61 3.33 2.50 9.89
CA ASP A 61 3.76 1.10 9.98
C ASP A 61 4.48 0.78 8.67
N GLU A 62 5.79 0.53 8.75
CA GLU A 62 6.68 0.26 7.61
C GLU A 62 6.44 -1.10 6.91
N ASN A 63 5.29 -1.74 7.13
CA ASN A 63 4.87 -2.96 6.42
C ASN A 63 3.46 -2.89 5.82
N LYS A 64 2.82 -1.71 5.79
CA LYS A 64 1.71 -1.50 4.86
C LYS A 64 2.31 -1.32 3.48
N SER A 65 2.17 -2.33 2.61
CA SER A 65 2.06 -2.06 1.19
C SER A 65 1.19 -0.82 1.00
N SER A 66 1.60 0.08 0.14
CA SER A 66 1.10 1.45 -0.01
C SER A 66 -0.37 1.50 -0.44
N ILE A 67 -1.28 1.08 0.45
CA ILE A 67 -2.71 1.11 0.20
C ILE A 67 -3.13 2.58 0.29
N SER A 68 -3.48 3.14 -0.87
CA SER A 68 -4.06 4.48 -0.94
C SER A 68 -5.34 4.55 -0.13
N TYR A 69 -5.45 5.58 0.72
CA TYR A 69 -6.69 5.80 1.48
C TYR A 69 -7.87 6.11 0.55
N PRO A 70 -9.12 5.79 0.95
CA PRO A 70 -10.29 6.02 0.11
C PRO A 70 -10.42 7.47 -0.37
N ILE A 71 -10.04 8.44 0.46
CA ILE A 71 -10.09 9.86 0.09
C ILE A 71 -9.15 10.18 -1.09
N SER A 72 -7.97 9.57 -1.13
CA SER A 72 -6.98 9.75 -2.18
C SER A 72 -7.45 9.10 -3.48
N ILE A 73 -7.98 7.87 -3.40
CA ILE A 73 -8.53 7.16 -4.56
C ILE A 73 -9.69 7.97 -5.16
N LYS A 74 -10.59 8.48 -4.31
CA LYS A 74 -11.71 9.31 -4.75
C LYS A 74 -11.22 10.59 -5.43
N SER A 75 -10.22 11.25 -4.86
CA SER A 75 -9.61 12.45 -5.45
C SER A 75 -8.98 12.19 -6.80
N GLU A 76 -8.40 11.01 -7.02
CA GLU A 76 -7.81 10.64 -8.30
C GLU A 76 -8.89 10.34 -9.36
N LEU A 77 -9.97 9.67 -8.96
CA LEU A 77 -11.17 9.49 -9.79
C LEU A 77 -11.82 10.84 -10.14
N ASP A 78 -11.84 11.78 -9.20
CA ASP A 78 -12.39 13.13 -9.40
C ASP A 78 -11.67 13.91 -10.52
N ARG A 79 -10.40 13.60 -10.82
CA ARG A 79 -9.65 14.24 -11.92
C ARG A 79 -10.17 13.87 -13.30
N SER A 80 -10.65 12.64 -13.48
CA SER A 80 -11.07 12.10 -14.78
C SER A 80 -12.59 12.01 -14.94
N ILE A 81 -13.35 12.06 -13.84
CA ILE A 81 -14.78 11.72 -13.83
C ILE A 81 -15.57 12.79 -13.08
N ILE A 82 -16.34 13.54 -13.85
CA ILE A 82 -17.20 14.61 -13.37
C ILE A 82 -18.52 14.02 -12.84
N GLY A 83 -18.93 14.41 -11.63
CA GLY A 83 -20.12 13.89 -10.96
C GLY A 83 -19.96 12.43 -10.49
N GLN A 84 -21.07 11.68 -10.37
CA GLN A 84 -21.06 10.28 -9.90
C GLN A 84 -20.46 10.08 -8.49
N GLU A 85 -20.70 11.03 -7.57
CA GLU A 85 -20.10 11.05 -6.22
C GLU A 85 -20.33 9.75 -5.42
N ILE A 86 -21.54 9.18 -5.50
CA ILE A 86 -21.88 7.94 -4.80
C ILE A 86 -21.04 6.78 -5.33
N ALA A 87 -20.94 6.63 -6.65
CA ALA A 87 -20.16 5.57 -7.27
C ALA A 87 -18.67 5.70 -6.93
N LYS A 88 -18.10 6.91 -7.02
CA LYS A 88 -16.69 7.15 -6.67
C LYS A 88 -16.39 6.82 -5.20
N LYS A 89 -17.30 7.19 -4.28
CA LYS A 89 -17.16 6.84 -2.85
C LYS A 89 -17.18 5.33 -2.63
N ILE A 90 -18.14 4.62 -3.23
CA ILE A 90 -18.27 3.17 -3.11
C ILE A 90 -17.02 2.46 -3.66
N LEU A 91 -16.58 2.83 -4.88
CA LEU A 91 -15.39 2.24 -5.50
C LEU A 91 -14.14 2.45 -4.64
N SER A 92 -13.96 3.66 -4.12
CA SER A 92 -12.79 4.00 -3.29
C SER A 92 -12.73 3.19 -1.99
N VAL A 93 -13.88 2.98 -1.33
CA VAL A 93 -13.96 2.16 -0.12
C VAL A 93 -13.75 0.68 -0.45
N SER A 94 -14.38 0.19 -1.51
CA SER A 94 -14.27 -1.22 -1.91
C SER A 94 -12.84 -1.59 -2.30
N VAL A 95 -12.13 -0.73 -3.01
CA VAL A 95 -10.70 -0.93 -3.35
C VAL A 95 -9.84 -0.98 -2.10
N TYR A 96 -10.04 -0.02 -1.18
CA TYR A 96 -9.29 0.00 0.07
C TYR A 96 -9.51 -1.29 0.87
N ASN A 97 -10.77 -1.74 0.96
CA ASN A 97 -11.13 -2.99 1.63
C ASN A 97 -10.58 -4.22 0.90
N HIS A 98 -10.51 -4.20 -0.43
CA HIS A 98 -9.92 -5.27 -1.23
C HIS A 98 -8.44 -5.47 -0.88
N TYR A 99 -7.64 -4.39 -0.88
CA TYR A 99 -6.24 -4.49 -0.46
C TYR A 99 -6.08 -4.85 1.01
N LYS A 100 -6.95 -4.32 1.88
CA LYS A 100 -6.94 -4.70 3.30
C LYS A 100 -7.17 -6.21 3.47
N ARG A 101 -8.12 -6.78 2.73
CA ARG A 101 -8.37 -8.23 2.73
C ARG A 101 -7.14 -9.01 2.28
N ILE A 102 -6.51 -8.63 1.18
CA ILE A 102 -5.31 -9.32 0.65
C ILE A 102 -4.17 -9.28 1.67
N ASN A 103 -3.90 -8.11 2.26
CA ASN A 103 -2.83 -7.96 3.24
C ASN A 103 -3.11 -8.76 4.53
N THR A 104 -4.37 -8.79 4.98
CA THR A 104 -4.77 -9.56 6.17
C THR A 104 -4.68 -11.07 5.91
N GLN A 105 -5.04 -11.56 4.71
CA GLN A 105 -4.90 -12.98 4.37
C GLN A 105 -3.44 -13.45 4.37
N ASN A 106 -2.50 -12.58 3.99
CA ASN A 106 -1.07 -12.90 4.04
C ASN A 106 -0.49 -12.90 5.47
N THR A 107 -1.19 -12.27 6.43
CA THR A 107 -0.75 -12.16 7.81
C THR A 107 -1.59 -13.13 8.65
N GLN A 108 -1.08 -14.35 8.91
CA GLN A 108 -1.78 -15.47 9.57
C GLN A 108 -2.24 -15.23 11.03
N GLN A 109 -2.35 -13.98 11.48
CA GLN A 109 -2.43 -13.59 12.89
C GLN A 109 -3.79 -13.02 13.33
N SER A 110 -4.81 -12.99 12.47
CA SER A 110 -6.12 -12.48 12.85
C SER A 110 -7.25 -13.45 12.52
N ASP A 111 -8.04 -13.82 13.54
CA ASP A 111 -9.31 -14.55 13.44
C ASP A 111 -10.43 -13.76 12.71
N ILE A 112 -10.10 -12.60 12.13
CA ILE A 112 -11.04 -11.71 11.48
C ILE A 112 -10.99 -11.97 9.97
N THR A 113 -12.04 -12.60 9.44
CA THR A 113 -12.23 -12.81 8.00
C THR A 113 -12.90 -11.59 7.39
N ILE A 114 -12.23 -10.97 6.40
CA ILE A 114 -12.83 -9.89 5.60
C ILE A 114 -13.44 -10.51 4.35
N GLU A 115 -14.75 -10.34 4.16
CA GLU A 115 -15.46 -10.88 3.00
C GLU A 115 -15.17 -10.11 1.69
N LYS A 116 -15.47 -10.75 0.55
CA LYS A 116 -15.34 -10.13 -0.77
C LYS A 116 -16.54 -9.25 -1.10
N SER A 117 -16.32 -7.93 -1.17
CA SER A 117 -17.30 -6.97 -1.69
C SER A 117 -17.17 -6.83 -3.20
N ASN A 118 -18.04 -7.51 -3.95
CA ASN A 118 -18.23 -7.27 -5.38
C ASN A 118 -19.15 -6.05 -5.59
N ILE A 119 -19.02 -5.38 -6.74
CA ILE A 119 -19.75 -4.14 -7.04
C ILE A 119 -20.50 -4.32 -8.36
N ALA A 120 -21.78 -3.96 -8.38
CA ALA A 120 -22.57 -3.82 -9.60
C ALA A 120 -22.78 -2.32 -9.88
N LEU A 121 -22.36 -1.85 -11.06
CA LEU A 121 -22.55 -0.46 -11.49
C LEU A 121 -23.80 -0.36 -12.37
N ILE A 122 -24.83 0.32 -11.88
CA ILE A 122 -26.10 0.51 -12.58
C ILE A 122 -26.23 1.96 -13.02
N GLY A 123 -26.60 2.19 -14.28
CA GLY A 123 -26.83 3.53 -14.82
C GLY A 123 -27.04 3.54 -16.34
N PRO A 124 -27.55 4.65 -16.91
CA PRO A 124 -27.86 4.75 -18.34
C PRO A 124 -26.61 4.65 -19.22
N ALA A 125 -26.81 4.42 -20.52
CA ALA A 125 -25.71 4.46 -21.49
C ALA A 125 -24.99 5.82 -21.46
N GLY A 126 -23.67 5.82 -21.64
CA GLY A 126 -22.88 7.06 -21.63
C GLY A 126 -22.63 7.70 -20.25
N SER A 127 -23.10 7.12 -19.15
CA SER A 127 -22.91 7.69 -17.79
C SER A 127 -21.50 7.55 -17.20
N GLY A 128 -20.54 7.02 -17.97
CA GLY A 128 -19.14 6.86 -17.53
C GLY A 128 -18.84 5.58 -16.74
N LYS A 129 -19.68 4.54 -16.78
CA LYS A 129 -19.42 3.24 -16.10
C LYS A 129 -18.10 2.60 -16.52
N THR A 130 -17.85 2.50 -17.83
CA THR A 130 -16.61 1.95 -18.37
C THR A 130 -15.41 2.83 -18.03
N LEU A 131 -15.58 4.15 -18.06
CA LEU A 131 -14.54 5.12 -17.69
C LEU A 131 -14.16 5.02 -16.21
N LEU A 132 -15.13 4.78 -15.31
CA LEU A 132 -14.88 4.49 -13.89
C LEU A 132 -13.99 3.26 -13.74
N ALA A 133 -14.32 2.15 -14.40
CA ALA A 133 -13.53 0.93 -14.35
C ALA A 133 -12.10 1.14 -14.89
N GLN A 134 -11.95 1.79 -16.05
CA GLN A 134 -10.65 2.08 -16.65
C GLN A 134 -9.79 3.05 -15.82
N SER A 135 -10.41 4.08 -15.24
CA SER A 135 -9.69 5.03 -14.38
C SER A 135 -9.22 4.36 -13.10
N LEU A 136 -10.06 3.48 -12.54
CA LEU A 136 -9.69 2.69 -11.38
C LEU A 136 -8.52 1.74 -11.70
N ALA A 137 -8.54 1.06 -12.85
CA ALA A 137 -7.45 0.20 -13.29
C ALA A 137 -6.09 0.92 -13.37
N LYS A 138 -6.07 2.21 -13.77
CA LYS A 138 -4.84 3.02 -13.81
C LYS A 138 -4.31 3.40 -12.43
N ILE A 139 -5.21 3.48 -11.44
CA ILE A 139 -4.85 3.83 -10.05
C ILE A 139 -4.36 2.59 -9.29
N LEU A 140 -4.85 1.42 -9.66
CA LEU A 140 -4.51 0.15 -9.04
C LEU A 140 -3.24 -0.45 -9.66
N ASP A 141 -2.26 -0.76 -8.82
CA ASP A 141 -1.06 -1.50 -9.23
C ASP A 141 -1.31 -3.02 -9.17
N VAL A 142 -2.35 -3.48 -9.86
CA VAL A 142 -2.72 -4.92 -9.94
C VAL A 142 -3.18 -5.27 -11.35
N PRO A 143 -3.05 -6.56 -11.75
CA PRO A 143 -3.64 -7.05 -12.99
C PRO A 143 -5.14 -6.72 -13.05
N PHE A 144 -5.58 -6.14 -14.16
CA PHE A 144 -6.96 -5.73 -14.37
C PHE A 144 -7.48 -6.25 -15.70
N ALA A 145 -8.56 -7.03 -15.66
CA ALA A 145 -9.22 -7.57 -16.84
C ALA A 145 -10.55 -6.83 -17.12
N ILE A 146 -10.78 -6.50 -18.39
CA ILE A 146 -12.05 -5.93 -18.87
C ILE A 146 -12.63 -6.91 -19.88
N VAL A 147 -13.83 -7.42 -19.61
CA VAL A 147 -14.51 -8.41 -20.44
C VAL A 147 -15.95 -8.00 -20.65
N ASP A 148 -16.48 -8.29 -21.83
CA ASP A 148 -17.91 -8.16 -22.14
C ASP A 148 -18.64 -9.44 -21.74
N ALA A 149 -19.66 -9.31 -20.90
CA ALA A 149 -20.44 -10.46 -20.46
C ALA A 149 -21.30 -11.06 -21.59
N THR A 150 -21.60 -10.31 -22.67
CA THR A 150 -22.46 -10.82 -23.75
C THR A 150 -21.77 -11.87 -24.64
N SER A 151 -20.44 -11.94 -24.61
CA SER A 151 -19.68 -12.97 -25.34
C SER A 151 -19.55 -14.29 -24.57
N LEU A 152 -19.89 -14.28 -23.28
CA LEU A 152 -19.75 -15.43 -22.39
C LEU A 152 -20.97 -16.35 -22.51
N THR A 153 -20.71 -17.65 -22.64
CA THR A 153 -21.75 -18.67 -22.70
C THR A 153 -21.49 -19.79 -21.70
N GLU A 154 -22.51 -20.59 -21.42
CA GLU A 154 -22.34 -21.79 -20.61
C GLU A 154 -21.32 -22.76 -21.24
N ALA A 155 -20.60 -23.49 -20.38
CA ALA A 155 -19.63 -24.49 -20.81
C ALA A 155 -20.27 -25.52 -21.75
N GLY A 156 -19.63 -25.76 -22.90
CA GLY A 156 -20.14 -26.67 -23.93
C GLY A 156 -21.10 -26.03 -24.93
N TYR A 157 -21.36 -24.72 -24.86
CA TYR A 157 -22.05 -23.95 -25.90
C TYR A 157 -21.08 -23.14 -26.76
N VAL A 158 -21.55 -22.62 -27.91
CA VAL A 158 -20.74 -21.81 -28.82
C VAL A 158 -20.56 -20.39 -28.24
N GLY A 159 -19.42 -20.12 -27.63
CA GLY A 159 -19.03 -18.81 -27.06
C GLY A 159 -17.72 -18.87 -26.27
N GLU A 160 -17.32 -17.76 -25.64
CA GLU A 160 -16.12 -17.73 -24.78
C GLU A 160 -16.44 -18.28 -23.38
N ASP A 161 -15.60 -19.19 -22.88
CA ASP A 161 -15.68 -19.68 -21.49
C ASP A 161 -15.21 -18.60 -20.49
N VAL A 162 -15.82 -18.59 -19.29
CA VAL A 162 -15.43 -17.73 -18.17
C VAL A 162 -13.98 -17.97 -17.71
N GLU A 163 -13.44 -19.18 -17.88
CA GLU A 163 -12.06 -19.49 -17.51
C GLU A 163 -11.03 -18.74 -18.37
N ASN A 164 -11.39 -18.45 -19.63
CA ASN A 164 -10.51 -17.71 -20.55
C ASN A 164 -10.24 -16.27 -20.10
N ILE A 165 -11.07 -15.72 -19.21
CA ILE A 165 -10.89 -14.38 -18.64
C ILE A 165 -9.64 -14.30 -17.77
N LEU A 166 -9.27 -15.38 -17.09
CA LEU A 166 -8.14 -15.42 -16.17
C LEU A 166 -6.79 -15.67 -16.88
N LEU A 167 -6.83 -16.17 -18.11
CA LEU A 167 -5.65 -16.52 -18.90
C LEU A 167 -5.13 -15.36 -19.78
N ARG A 168 -5.86 -14.25 -19.87
CA ARG A 168 -5.49 -13.03 -20.61
C ARG A 168 -4.96 -11.95 -19.68
#